data_AF-A0A929T3F1-F1
#
_entry.id   AF-A0A929T3F1-F1
#
_cell.length_a   1.000
_cell.length_b   1.000
_cell.length_c   1.000
_cell.angle_alpha   90.00
_cell.angle_beta   90.00
_cell.angle_gamma   90.00
#
_symmetry.space_group_name_H-M   'P 1'
#
loop_
_entity.id
_entity.type
_entity.pdbx_description
1 polymer ?
#
loop_
_entity_poly.entity_id
_entity_poly.type
_entity_poly.pdbx_seq_one_letter_code
_entity_poly.pdbx_strand_id
1 'polypeptide(L)'
;ALQELVRLCRENRIRLVVFSSPILQTTYEEALQNGYADFLKDVGEIVPYYCFSGLNSYTTHAEYYFDNSHYKPYVGLQMEKVMFGGGKVEENFGERKGRGNGSQRK
;
A
#
# COMPACT_ATOMS: atom_id res chain seq x y z
N ALA A 1 -3.82 15.03 -8.98
CA ALA A 1 -4.66 13.85 -9.31
C ALA A 1 -5.17 13.14 -8.05
N LEU A 2 -4.32 12.60 -7.16
CA LEU A 2 -4.78 11.85 -5.97
C LEU A 2 -5.68 12.66 -5.02
N GLN A 3 -5.31 13.92 -4.73
CA GLN A 3 -6.14 14.82 -3.91
C GLN A 3 -7.56 14.99 -4.47
N GLU A 4 -7.67 15.07 -5.80
CA GLU A 4 -8.95 15.22 -6.49
C GLU A 4 -9.79 13.94 -6.37
N LEU A 5 -9.17 12.77 -6.54
CA LEU A 5 -9.85 11.49 -6.34
C LEU A 5 -10.37 11.36 -4.90
N VAL A 6 -9.55 11.70 -3.90
CA VAL A 6 -9.95 11.68 -2.48
C VAL A 6 -11.12 12.62 -2.22
N ARG A 7 -11.08 13.83 -2.80
CA ARG A 7 -12.17 14.81 -2.72
C ARG A 7 -13.47 14.25 -3.31
N LEU A 8 -13.42 13.72 -4.54
CA LEU A 8 -14.59 13.15 -5.23
C LEU A 8 -15.19 11.98 -4.46
N CYS A 9 -14.36 11.05 -3.94
CA CYS A 9 -14.87 9.95 -3.14
C CYS A 9 -15.58 10.44 -1.87
N ARG A 10 -15.03 11.46 -1.19
CA ARG A 10 -15.64 12.05 0.00
C ARG A 10 -16.99 12.71 -0.32
N GLU A 11 -17.05 13.53 -1.37
CA GLU A 11 -18.26 14.24 -1.79
C GLU A 11 -19.38 13.27 -2.20
N ASN A 12 -19.01 12.13 -2.78
CA ASN A 12 -19.96 11.10 -3.23
C ASN A 12 -20.18 9.97 -2.22
N ARG A 13 -19.67 10.09 -0.98
CA ARG A 13 -19.80 9.06 0.08
C ARG A 13 -19.27 7.67 -0.34
N ILE A 14 -18.23 7.64 -1.16
CA ILE A 14 -17.53 6.42 -1.59
C ILE A 14 -16.40 6.15 -0.60
N ARG A 15 -16.36 4.93 -0.05
CA ARG A 15 -15.24 4.48 0.79
C ARG A 15 -14.03 4.18 -0.09
N LEU A 16 -13.06 5.08 -0.10
CA LEU A 16 -11.78 4.89 -0.77
C LEU A 16 -10.80 4.12 0.13
N VAL A 17 -10.22 3.05 -0.41
CA VAL A 17 -9.10 2.31 0.19
C VAL A 17 -7.92 2.40 -0.75
N VAL A 18 -6.79 2.91 -0.26
CA VAL A 18 -5.56 3.10 -1.05
C VAL A 18 -4.49 2.14 -0.54
N PHE A 19 -3.74 1.55 -1.45
CA PHE A 19 -2.58 0.73 -1.11
C PHE A 19 -1.46 0.87 -2.15
N SER A 20 -0.22 0.60 -1.75
CA SER A 20 0.89 0.37 -2.67
C SER A 20 1.06 -1.12 -2.90
N SER A 21 1.17 -1.55 -4.17
CA SER A 21 1.44 -2.95 -4.49
C SER A 21 2.79 -3.39 -3.94
N PRO A 22 2.94 -4.64 -3.47
CA PRO A 22 4.24 -5.16 -3.10
C PRO A 22 5.12 -5.31 -4.35
N ILE A 23 6.38 -4.93 -4.22
CA ILE A 23 7.42 -5.10 -5.25
C ILE A 23 8.58 -5.89 -4.63
N LEU A 24 9.26 -6.70 -5.44
CA LEU A 24 10.37 -7.53 -4.98
C LEU A 24 11.50 -6.62 -4.46
N GLN A 25 12.26 -7.10 -3.47
CA GLN A 25 13.34 -6.37 -2.81
C GLN A 25 14.26 -5.62 -3.78
N THR A 26 14.69 -6.24 -4.88
CA THR A 26 15.57 -5.60 -5.87
C THR A 26 14.93 -4.35 -6.49
N THR A 27 13.66 -4.43 -6.88
CA THR A 27 12.90 -3.29 -7.40
C THR A 27 12.55 -2.29 -6.30
N TYR A 28 12.34 -2.73 -5.06
CA TYR A 28 12.15 -1.82 -3.93
C TYR A 28 13.39 -0.97 -3.67
N GLU A 29 14.57 -1.58 -3.65
CA GLU A 29 15.85 -0.90 -3.44
C GLU A 29 16.12 0.13 -4.56
N GLU A 30 15.87 -0.25 -5.82
CA GLU A 30 15.96 0.67 -6.96
C GLU A 30 14.95 1.82 -6.84
N ALA A 31 13.69 1.53 -6.47
CA ALA A 31 12.66 2.54 -6.30
C ALA A 31 13.02 3.54 -5.20
N LEU A 32 13.65 3.09 -4.10
CA LEU A 32 14.12 3.97 -3.03
C LEU A 32 15.16 4.99 -3.55
N GLN A 33 16.09 4.56 -4.41
CA GLN A 33 17.06 5.48 -5.03
C GLN A 33 16.39 6.48 -5.98
N ASN A 34 15.18 6.16 -6.46
CA ASN A 34 14.40 6.98 -7.39
C ASN A 34 13.25 7.74 -6.69
N GLY A 35 13.35 8.00 -5.38
CA GLY A 35 12.42 8.88 -4.66
C GLY A 35 11.11 8.22 -4.21
N TYR A 36 11.03 6.89 -4.20
CA TYR A 36 9.81 6.19 -3.77
C TYR A 36 9.41 6.48 -2.32
N ALA A 37 10.38 6.71 -1.43
CA ALA A 37 10.10 7.08 -0.04
C ALA A 37 9.39 8.44 0.07
N ASP A 38 9.84 9.43 -0.71
CA ASP A 38 9.22 10.75 -0.77
C ASP A 38 7.81 10.68 -1.36
N PHE A 39 7.65 9.93 -2.45
CA PHE A 39 6.33 9.64 -3.02
C PHE A 39 5.36 9.04 -1.99
N LEU A 40 5.79 8.02 -1.25
CA LEU A 40 4.98 7.36 -0.22
C LEU A 40 4.65 8.29 0.96
N LYS A 41 5.55 9.22 1.30
CA LYS A 41 5.30 10.27 2.29
C LYS A 41 4.22 11.24 1.79
N ASP A 42 4.34 11.74 0.57
CA ASP A 42 3.38 12.67 -0.04
C ASP A 42 1.98 12.05 -0.15
N VAL A 43 1.89 10.77 -0.52
CA VAL A 43 0.63 10.01 -0.50
C VAL A 43 0.02 9.99 0.90
N GLY A 44 0.83 9.71 1.93
CA GLY A 44 0.39 9.64 3.33
C GLY A 44 -0.05 10.96 3.95
N GLU A 45 0.39 12.09 3.39
CA GLU A 45 -0.11 13.43 3.72
C GLU A 45 -1.52 13.63 3.17
N ILE A 46 -1.82 13.09 1.99
CA ILE A 46 -3.11 13.23 1.33
C ILE A 46 -4.16 12.28 1.92
N VAL A 47 -3.83 10.98 2.03
CA VAL A 47 -4.77 9.92 2.41
C VAL A 47 -4.05 8.78 3.15
N PRO A 48 -4.63 8.19 4.20
CA PRO A 48 -4.08 6.98 4.79
C PRO A 48 -4.12 5.82 3.79
N TYR A 49 -3.06 5.03 3.73
CA TYR A 49 -2.93 3.92 2.79
C TYR A 49 -2.28 2.70 3.43
N TYR A 50 -2.43 1.53 2.80
CA TYR A 50 -1.69 0.32 3.16
C TYR A 50 -0.42 0.19 2.32
N CYS A 51 0.73 0.07 2.96
CA CYS A 51 2.01 -0.13 2.28
C CYS A 51 2.36 -1.62 2.28
N PHE A 52 2.31 -2.28 1.12
CA PHE A 52 2.74 -3.68 0.97
C PHE A 52 4.17 -3.82 0.45
N SER A 53 4.79 -2.71 0.05
CA SER A 53 6.21 -2.63 -0.27
C SER A 53 7.06 -2.55 1.01
N GLY A 54 8.36 -2.76 0.88
CA GLY A 54 9.30 -2.84 2.01
C GLY A 54 10.01 -4.18 2.04
N LEU A 55 10.80 -4.43 3.08
CA LEU A 55 11.37 -5.75 3.34
C LEU A 55 10.43 -6.52 4.28
N ASN A 56 9.80 -7.57 3.77
CA ASN A 56 8.84 -8.40 4.51
C ASN A 56 8.78 -9.83 3.94
N SER A 57 7.99 -10.71 4.57
CA SER A 57 7.93 -12.13 4.23
C SER A 57 7.49 -12.42 2.79
N TYR A 58 6.81 -11.48 2.12
CA TYR A 58 6.37 -11.64 0.74
C TYR A 58 7.25 -10.94 -0.28
N THR A 59 8.03 -9.92 0.09
CA THR A 59 8.80 -9.09 -0.85
C THR A 59 10.26 -9.51 -0.99
N THR A 60 10.78 -10.35 -0.10
CA THR A 60 12.18 -10.81 -0.14
C THR A 60 12.38 -12.13 -0.88
N HIS A 61 11.31 -12.76 -1.38
CA HIS A 61 11.36 -14.08 -2.03
C HIS A 61 10.67 -14.06 -3.40
N ALA A 62 11.43 -14.36 -4.45
CA ALA A 62 10.96 -14.36 -5.84
C ALA A 62 9.84 -15.39 -6.11
N GLU A 63 9.70 -16.43 -5.27
CA GLU A 63 8.64 -17.43 -5.40
C GLU A 63 7.22 -16.85 -5.31
N TYR A 64 7.06 -15.67 -4.71
CA TYR A 64 5.80 -14.96 -4.60
C TYR A 64 5.45 -14.10 -5.82
N TYR A 65 6.29 -14.11 -6.87
CA TYR A 65 6.19 -13.21 -8.01
C TYR A 65 6.21 -13.93 -9.35
N PHE A 66 5.55 -13.35 -10.35
CA PHE A 66 5.75 -13.69 -11.76
C PHE A 66 6.99 -12.97 -12.32
N ASP A 67 7.18 -11.72 -11.91
CA ASP A 67 8.36 -10.89 -12.12
C ASP A 67 8.50 -9.88 -10.97
N ASN A 68 9.55 -9.07 -10.94
CA ASN A 68 9.88 -8.23 -9.78
C ASN A 68 8.78 -7.20 -9.38
N SER A 69 7.78 -6.93 -10.23
CA SER A 69 6.68 -6.00 -9.93
C SER A 69 5.29 -6.65 -9.89
N HIS A 70 5.15 -7.89 -10.39
CA HIS A 70 3.87 -8.60 -10.46
C HIS A 70 3.83 -9.78 -9.49
N TYR A 71 3.14 -9.60 -8.37
CA TYR A 71 2.95 -10.65 -7.36
C TYR A 71 1.96 -11.75 -7.83
N LYS A 72 2.14 -12.96 -7.33
CA LYS A 72 1.24 -14.09 -7.58
C LYS A 72 -0.08 -13.94 -6.81
N PRO A 73 -1.20 -14.49 -7.30
CA PRO A 73 -2.53 -14.31 -6.68
C PRO A 73 -2.60 -14.58 -5.17
N TYR A 74 -1.81 -15.55 -4.66
CA TYR A 74 -1.73 -15.84 -3.24
C TYR A 74 -1.36 -14.62 -2.38
N VAL A 75 -0.43 -13.77 -2.82
CA VAL A 75 -0.05 -12.55 -2.08
C VAL A 75 -1.23 -11.57 -2.02
N GLY A 76 -2.00 -11.45 -3.12
CA GLY A 76 -3.22 -10.64 -3.17
C GLY A 76 -4.25 -11.06 -2.13
N LEU A 77 -4.45 -12.37 -1.93
CA LEU A 77 -5.32 -12.90 -0.88
C LEU A 77 -4.85 -12.51 0.54
N GLN A 78 -3.54 -12.39 0.77
CA GLN A 78 -3.01 -11.89 2.04
C GLN A 78 -3.24 -10.38 2.19
N MET A 79 -3.09 -9.62 1.10
CA MET A 79 -3.37 -8.18 1.08
C MET A 79 -4.84 -7.89 1.40
N GLU A 80 -5.77 -8.68 0.86
CA GLU A 80 -7.22 -8.56 1.16
C GLU A 80 -7.52 -8.77 2.65
N LYS A 81 -6.91 -9.78 3.29
CA LYS A 81 -7.06 -10.02 4.73
C LYS A 81 -6.62 -8.81 5.57
N VAL A 82 -5.51 -8.17 5.18
CA VAL A 82 -5.01 -6.94 5.81
C VAL A 82 -5.99 -5.79 5.64
N MET A 83 -6.43 -5.53 4.41
CA MET A 83 -7.21 -4.32 4.09
C MET A 83 -8.66 -4.35 4.60
N PHE A 84 -9.26 -5.55 4.64
CA PHE A 84 -10.70 -5.70 4.88
C PHE A 84 -11.05 -6.51 6.12
N GLY A 85 -10.07 -7.11 6.80
CA GLY A 85 -10.25 -7.83 8.05
C GLY A 85 -10.82 -9.23 7.85
N GLY A 86 -10.07 -10.25 8.29
CA GLY A 86 -10.54 -11.64 8.23
C GLY A 86 -9.56 -12.74 8.65
N GLY A 87 -8.33 -12.42 9.06
CA GLY A 87 -7.39 -13.47 9.46
C GLY A 87 -6.10 -12.97 10.10
N LYS A 88 -5.30 -13.90 10.61
CA LYS A 88 -3.90 -13.65 10.97
C LYS A 88 -3.13 -13.34 9.70
N VAL A 89 -2.40 -12.24 9.71
CA VAL A 89 -1.43 -11.87 8.67
C VAL A 89 -0.06 -12.29 9.19
N GLU A 90 0.85 -12.68 8.31
CA GLU A 90 2.25 -12.83 8.68
C GLU A 90 2.81 -11.52 9.22
N GLU A 91 3.78 -11.62 10.13
CA GLU A 91 4.41 -10.44 10.72
C GLU A 91 5.00 -9.53 9.64
N ASN A 92 4.84 -8.22 9.80
CA ASN A 92 5.41 -7.18 8.95
C ASN A 92 4.88 -7.08 7.50
N PHE A 93 3.65 -7.55 7.22
CA PHE A 93 3.02 -7.36 5.91
C PHE A 93 1.82 -6.41 5.93
N GLY A 94 1.88 -5.34 5.12
CA GLY A 94 0.74 -4.44 4.87
C GLY A 94 0.49 -3.40 5.97
N GLU A 95 1.49 -2.57 6.26
CA GLU A 95 1.38 -1.53 7.30
C GLU A 95 0.47 -0.39 6.86
N ARG A 96 -0.43 0.05 7.75
CA ARG A 96 -1.25 1.25 7.51
C ARG A 96 -0.44 2.51 7.84
N LYS A 97 -0.19 3.34 6.83
CA LYS A 97 0.62 4.57 6.90
C LYS A 97 -0.19 5.82 6.57
N GLY A 98 0.38 6.97 6.91
CA GLY A 98 -0.21 8.28 6.63
C GLY A 98 -1.22 8.75 7.68
N ARG A 99 -1.39 10.06 7.77
CA ARG A 99 -2.39 10.71 8.63
C ARG A 99 -3.61 11.13 7.83
N GLY A 100 -3.44 11.37 6.52
CA GLY A 100 -4.41 12.06 5.68
C GLY A 100 -4.58 13.53 6.06
N ASN A 101 -5.09 14.34 5.14
CA ASN A 101 -5.45 15.72 5.44
C ASN A 101 -6.68 15.72 6.37
N GLY A 102 -6.42 15.93 7.66
CA GLY A 102 -7.41 15.88 8.73
C GLY A 102 -8.61 16.79 8.47
N SER A 103 -9.75 16.19 8.18
CA SER A 103 -11.07 16.72 8.52
C SER A 103 -11.97 15.54 8.85
N GLN A 104 -11.68 14.89 9.97
CA GLN A 104 -12.73 14.22 10.74
C GLN A 104 -13.31 15.26 11.68
N ARG A 105 -14.24 16.08 11.20
CA ARG A 105 -15.24 16.67 12.09
C ARG A 105 -16.46 15.77 12.05
N LYS A 106 -16.69 15.09 13.16
CA LYS A 106 -18.00 14.54 13.52
C LYS A 106 -19.01 15.68 13.62
#